data_AF-A0A1B6H5L1-F1
#
_entry.id   AF-A0A1B6H5L1-F1
#
_cell.length_a   1.000
_cell.length_b   1.000
_cell.length_c   1.000
_cell.angle_alpha   90.00
_cell.angle_beta   90.00
_cell.angle_gamma   90.00
#
_symmetry.space_group_name_H-M   'P 1'
#
loop_
_entity.id
_entity.type
_entity.pdbx_description
1 polymer ?
#
loop_
_entity_poly.entity_id
_entity_poly.type
_entity_poly.pdbx_seq_one_letter_code
_entity_poly.pdbx_strand_id
1 'polypeptide(L)'
;MMRIMFVILLSHVNCVSHFHDFDILPYLDENITDILENPCTDYSQQEGYMLIKCLKKYRNKMKKLLTHIEENDTSIVDIVHHLHRIQGPSFLRAHSVKENILTILNWTESQFAYMERLVNENSNLWRALNKKYILNHHWFDEFSTTESTDRTRLYVSDES
;
A
#
# COMPACT_ATOMS: atom_id res chain seq x y z
N MET A 1 8.75 -35.06 14.35
CA MET A 1 7.47 -34.52 13.82
C MET A 1 7.02 -33.23 14.51
N MET A 2 7.19 -33.03 15.84
CA MET A 2 6.81 -31.76 16.51
C MET A 2 7.52 -30.49 16.00
N ARG A 3 8.79 -30.58 15.55
CA ARG A 3 9.54 -29.41 15.03
C ARG A 3 8.97 -28.85 13.72
N ILE A 4 8.43 -29.69 12.85
CA ILE A 4 7.89 -29.26 11.54
C ILE A 4 6.56 -28.53 11.73
N MET A 5 5.68 -29.05 12.60
CA MET A 5 4.41 -28.40 12.96
C MET A 5 4.64 -27.01 13.59
N PHE A 6 5.65 -26.89 14.46
CA PHE A 6 5.98 -25.60 15.09
C PHE A 6 6.49 -24.57 14.08
N VAL A 7 7.32 -24.98 13.11
CA VAL A 7 7.82 -24.09 12.05
C VAL A 7 6.68 -23.64 11.13
N ILE A 8 5.75 -24.54 10.78
CA ILE A 8 4.57 -24.21 9.97
C ILE A 8 3.62 -23.26 10.71
N LEU A 9 3.41 -23.46 12.02
CA LEU A 9 2.60 -22.57 12.85
C LEU A 9 3.25 -21.18 13.01
N LEU A 10 4.58 -21.11 13.19
CA LEU A 10 5.32 -19.84 13.26
C LEU A 10 5.31 -19.09 11.93
N SER A 11 5.41 -19.78 10.80
CA SER A 11 5.31 -19.13 9.49
C SER A 11 3.90 -18.64 9.19
N HIS A 12 2.85 -19.35 9.62
CA HIS A 12 1.46 -18.88 9.51
C HIS A 12 1.19 -17.69 10.44
N VAL A 13 1.68 -17.70 11.68
CA VAL A 13 1.51 -16.58 12.62
C VAL A 13 2.26 -15.34 12.14
N ASN A 14 3.47 -15.48 11.59
CA ASN A 14 4.17 -14.36 10.97
C ASN A 14 3.44 -13.84 9.73
N CYS A 15 2.97 -14.73 8.84
CA CYS A 15 2.22 -14.33 7.65
C CYS A 15 0.94 -13.54 8.00
N VAL A 16 0.13 -14.02 8.96
CA VAL A 16 -1.08 -13.34 9.43
C VAL A 16 -0.77 -12.02 10.15
N SER A 17 0.32 -11.98 10.94
CA SER A 17 0.77 -10.76 11.63
C SER A 17 1.22 -9.66 10.67
N HIS A 18 1.89 -10.01 9.57
CA HIS A 18 2.33 -9.04 8.56
C HIS A 18 1.16 -8.54 7.71
N PHE A 19 0.21 -9.41 7.34
CA PHE A 19 -1.01 -9.03 6.63
C PHE A 19 -1.76 -7.92 7.40
N HIS A 20 -1.97 -8.11 8.71
CA HIS A 20 -2.58 -7.11 9.57
C HIS A 20 -1.81 -5.79 9.69
N ASP A 21 -0.49 -5.77 9.52
CA ASP A 21 0.27 -4.52 9.57
C ASP A 21 -0.01 -3.65 8.32
N PHE A 22 -0.34 -4.27 7.18
CA PHE A 22 -0.54 -3.57 5.91
C PHE A 22 -2.00 -3.47 5.44
N ASP A 23 -2.92 -4.24 6.03
CA ASP A 23 -4.38 -4.16 5.80
C ASP A 23 -4.96 -2.76 5.98
N ILE A 24 -4.26 -1.89 6.71
CA ILE A 24 -4.68 -0.51 6.93
C ILE A 24 -4.41 0.42 5.72
N LEU A 25 -3.57 0.01 4.76
CA LEU A 25 -3.20 0.86 3.62
C LEU A 25 -4.41 1.30 2.78
N PRO A 26 -5.36 0.42 2.40
CA PRO A 26 -6.56 0.83 1.67
C PRO A 26 -7.40 1.86 2.45
N TYR A 27 -7.62 1.63 3.75
CA TYR A 27 -8.37 2.58 4.59
C TYR A 27 -7.68 3.94 4.69
N LEU A 28 -6.35 3.96 4.75
CA LEU A 28 -5.61 5.22 4.74
C LEU A 28 -5.73 5.92 3.37
N ASP A 29 -5.65 5.17 2.27
CA ASP A 29 -5.80 5.69 0.92
C ASP A 29 -7.17 6.34 0.71
N GLU A 30 -8.23 5.65 1.11
CA GLU A 30 -9.62 6.13 1.05
C GLU A 30 -9.80 7.41 1.85
N ASN A 31 -9.39 7.43 3.14
CA ASN A 31 -9.50 8.62 3.97
C ASN A 31 -8.72 9.83 3.43
N ILE A 32 -7.52 9.61 2.88
CA ILE A 32 -6.73 10.70 2.29
C ILE A 32 -7.44 11.22 1.03
N THR A 33 -7.91 10.31 0.17
CA THR A 33 -8.62 10.67 -1.07
C THR A 33 -9.89 11.45 -0.77
N ASP A 34 -10.71 10.98 0.16
CA ASP A 34 -11.96 11.62 0.55
C ASP A 34 -11.74 13.06 1.04
N ILE A 35 -10.75 13.28 1.92
CA ILE A 35 -10.47 14.63 2.44
C ILE A 35 -9.89 15.53 1.34
N LEU A 36 -9.08 14.99 0.41
CA LEU A 36 -8.49 15.79 -0.67
C LEU A 36 -9.51 16.20 -1.73
N GLU A 37 -10.50 15.35 -2.02
CA GLU A 37 -11.51 15.59 -3.05
C GLU A 37 -12.76 16.28 -2.49
N ASN A 38 -13.18 15.92 -1.28
CA ASN A 38 -14.44 16.33 -0.66
C ASN A 38 -14.23 16.77 0.81
N PRO A 39 -13.40 17.78 1.09
CA PRO A 39 -13.22 18.27 2.45
C PRO A 39 -14.54 18.81 3.02
N CYS A 40 -14.78 18.61 4.31
CA CYS A 40 -15.99 18.98 5.03
C CYS A 40 -15.76 20.18 5.96
N THR A 41 -16.67 21.15 5.91
CA THR A 41 -16.62 22.33 6.78
C THR A 41 -16.89 22.01 8.25
N ASP A 42 -17.76 21.03 8.50
CA ASP A 42 -18.27 20.73 9.85
C ASP A 42 -17.19 20.16 10.77
N TYR A 43 -16.15 19.55 10.18
CA TYR A 43 -15.04 18.91 10.89
C TYR A 43 -13.67 19.39 10.39
N SER A 44 -13.60 20.57 9.79
CA SER A 44 -12.42 21.16 9.13
C SER A 44 -11.08 20.93 9.85
N GLN A 45 -10.97 21.28 11.13
CA GLN A 45 -9.73 21.09 11.90
C GLN A 45 -9.40 19.61 12.13
N GLN A 46 -10.42 18.78 12.37
CA GLN A 46 -10.27 17.37 12.66
C GLN A 46 -9.89 16.59 11.40
N GLU A 47 -10.49 16.91 10.26
CA GLU A 47 -10.11 16.37 8.95
C GLU A 47 -8.70 16.78 8.56
N GLY A 48 -8.33 18.05 8.75
CA GLY A 48 -6.97 18.48 8.51
C GLY A 48 -5.95 17.69 9.33
N TYR A 49 -6.20 17.51 10.64
CA TYR A 49 -5.35 16.66 11.47
C TYR A 49 -5.33 15.20 11.00
N MET A 50 -6.49 14.66 10.62
CA MET A 50 -6.62 13.30 10.12
C MET A 50 -5.83 13.08 8.83
N LEU A 51 -5.94 13.99 7.87
CA LEU A 51 -5.20 13.97 6.61
C LEU A 51 -3.70 13.88 6.84
N ILE A 52 -3.15 14.77 7.69
CA ILE A 52 -1.73 14.75 8.04
C ILE A 52 -1.34 13.44 8.73
N LYS A 53 -2.18 12.94 9.63
CA LYS A 53 -1.94 11.68 10.35
C LYS A 53 -1.95 10.48 9.39
N CYS A 54 -2.90 10.42 8.47
CA CYS A 54 -3.02 9.37 7.47
C CYS A 54 -1.83 9.37 6.52
N LEU A 55 -1.45 10.53 5.97
CA LEU A 55 -0.28 10.67 5.09
C LEU A 55 1.02 10.20 5.77
N LYS A 56 1.22 10.54 7.06
CA LYS A 56 2.38 10.08 7.83
C LYS A 56 2.35 8.58 8.07
N LYS A 57 1.18 8.01 8.39
CA LYS A 57 1.02 6.59 8.66
C LYS A 57 1.24 5.78 7.37
N TYR A 58 0.66 6.21 6.26
CA TYR A 58 0.86 5.61 4.94
C TYR A 58 2.35 5.59 4.58
N ARG A 59 3.04 6.72 4.74
CA ARG A 59 4.49 6.84 4.50
C ARG A 59 5.29 5.82 5.31
N ASN A 60 4.98 5.68 6.60
CA ASN A 60 5.68 4.73 7.46
C ASN A 60 5.44 3.28 7.04
N LYS A 61 4.21 2.94 6.62
CA LYS A 61 3.87 1.60 6.12
C LYS A 61 4.57 1.30 4.79
N MET A 62 4.60 2.25 3.86
CA MET A 62 5.35 2.13 2.62
C MET A 62 6.85 1.94 2.84
N LYS A 63 7.45 2.65 3.80
CA LYS A 63 8.85 2.44 4.19
C LYS A 63 9.09 1.03 4.70
N LYS A 64 8.22 0.52 5.57
CA LYS A 64 8.31 -0.86 6.05
C LYS A 64 8.22 -1.87 4.90
N LEU A 65 7.28 -1.72 3.98
CA LEU A 65 7.18 -2.58 2.79
C LEU A 65 8.50 -2.61 2.01
N LEU A 66 9.12 -1.45 1.78
CA LEU A 66 10.41 -1.36 1.08
C LEU A 66 11.53 -2.08 1.82
N THR A 67 11.54 -2.05 3.16
CA THR A 67 12.49 -2.80 4.00
C THR A 67 12.25 -4.30 3.89
N HIS A 68 11.00 -4.76 4.00
CA HIS A 68 10.66 -6.18 3.83
C HIS A 68 11.06 -6.72 2.45
N ILE A 69 10.96 -5.91 1.39
CA ILE A 69 11.48 -6.30 0.05
C ILE A 69 13.00 -6.46 0.06
N GLU A 70 13.74 -5.60 0.76
CA GLU A 70 15.21 -5.73 0.86
C GLU A 70 15.62 -6.98 1.63
N GLU A 71 14.79 -7.40 2.58
CA GLU A 71 14.97 -8.61 3.38
C GLU A 71 14.48 -9.89 2.67
N ASN A 72 13.93 -9.77 1.44
CA ASN A 72 13.27 -10.85 0.70
C ASN A 72 12.19 -11.56 1.52
N ASP A 73 11.43 -10.80 2.30
CA ASP A 73 10.31 -11.32 3.09
C ASP A 73 9.13 -11.62 2.17
N THR A 74 8.77 -12.90 2.02
CA THR A 74 7.70 -13.34 1.11
C THR A 74 6.30 -13.00 1.62
N SER A 75 6.13 -12.64 2.91
CA SER A 75 4.82 -12.34 3.50
C SER A 75 4.16 -11.07 2.93
N ILE A 76 4.95 -10.21 2.27
CA ILE A 76 4.49 -8.94 1.68
C ILE A 76 4.12 -9.05 0.20
N VAL A 77 4.35 -10.20 -0.43
CA VAL A 77 4.21 -10.38 -1.89
C VAL A 77 2.80 -10.06 -2.36
N ASP A 78 1.78 -10.63 -1.72
CA ASP A 78 0.39 -10.43 -2.12
C ASP A 78 -0.08 -8.98 -1.92
N ILE A 79 0.46 -8.30 -0.90
CA ILE A 79 0.21 -6.86 -0.66
C ILE A 79 0.82 -6.03 -1.80
N VAL A 80 2.06 -6.32 -2.21
CA VAL A 80 2.72 -5.60 -3.31
C VAL A 80 2.01 -5.87 -4.64
N HIS A 81 1.56 -7.11 -4.89
CA HIS A 81 0.71 -7.45 -6.03
C HIS A 81 -0.58 -6.66 -6.06
N HIS A 82 -1.28 -6.60 -4.92
CA HIS A 82 -2.50 -5.81 -4.83
C HIS A 82 -2.23 -4.33 -5.14
N LEU A 83 -1.22 -3.73 -4.51
CA LEU A 83 -0.85 -2.33 -4.74
C LEU A 83 -0.50 -2.03 -6.20
N HIS A 84 0.22 -2.93 -6.87
CA HIS A 84 0.53 -2.79 -8.29
C HIS A 84 -0.71 -2.93 -9.17
N ARG A 85 -1.58 -3.90 -8.87
CA ARG A 85 -2.84 -4.12 -9.59
C ARG A 85 -3.77 -2.90 -9.54
N ILE A 86 -3.86 -2.22 -8.39
CA ILE A 86 -4.66 -0.98 -8.24
C ILE A 86 -3.93 0.28 -8.76
N GLN A 87 -2.77 0.10 -9.41
CA GLN A 87 -1.93 1.18 -9.95
C GLN A 87 -1.44 2.18 -8.88
N GLY A 88 -1.25 1.71 -7.65
CA GLY A 88 -0.81 2.52 -6.52
C GLY A 88 -1.91 3.33 -5.83
N PRO A 89 -1.52 4.14 -4.82
CA PRO A 89 -2.45 4.88 -3.98
C PRO A 89 -3.31 5.85 -4.80
N SER A 90 -4.62 5.81 -4.58
CA SER A 90 -5.62 6.65 -5.23
C SER A 90 -5.45 8.12 -4.88
N PHE A 91 -5.00 8.44 -3.67
CA PHE A 91 -4.79 9.84 -3.29
C PHE A 91 -3.69 10.53 -4.11
N LEU A 92 -2.79 9.78 -4.76
CA LEU A 92 -1.80 10.35 -5.69
C LEU A 92 -2.42 10.81 -7.01
N ARG A 93 -3.64 10.36 -7.31
CA ARG A 93 -4.47 10.74 -8.45
C ARG A 93 -5.58 11.70 -8.07
N ALA A 94 -5.75 12.00 -6.78
CA ALA A 94 -6.78 12.91 -6.29
C ALA A 94 -6.54 14.33 -6.81
N HIS A 95 -7.61 15.00 -7.23
CA HIS A 95 -7.55 16.36 -7.76
C HIS A 95 -7.95 17.35 -6.67
N SER A 96 -7.04 17.63 -5.73
CA SER A 96 -7.31 18.63 -4.70
C SER A 96 -7.17 20.05 -5.26
N VAL A 97 -8.23 20.85 -5.15
CA VAL A 97 -8.17 22.29 -5.46
C VAL A 97 -7.60 23.03 -4.25
N LYS A 98 -6.42 23.65 -4.41
CA LYS A 98 -5.69 24.33 -3.33
C LYS A 98 -6.57 25.31 -2.56
N GLU A 99 -7.30 26.16 -3.29
CA GLU A 99 -8.18 27.18 -2.72
C GLU A 99 -9.31 26.55 -1.88
N ASN A 100 -9.86 25.41 -2.34
CA ASN A 100 -10.87 24.68 -1.57
C ASN A 100 -10.29 24.12 -0.28
N ILE A 101 -9.11 23.49 -0.33
CA ILE A 101 -8.48 22.91 0.87
C ILE A 101 -8.14 24.00 1.89
N LEU A 102 -7.55 25.12 1.45
CA LEU A 102 -7.22 26.23 2.34
C LEU A 102 -8.47 26.81 3.00
N THR A 103 -9.53 27.02 2.22
CA THR A 103 -10.77 27.64 2.71
C THR A 103 -11.54 26.70 3.63
N ILE A 104 -11.77 25.45 3.20
CA ILE A 104 -12.63 24.49 3.91
C ILE A 104 -11.94 23.96 5.16
N LEU A 105 -10.65 23.65 5.11
CA LEU A 105 -9.90 23.19 6.29
C LEU A 105 -9.42 24.33 7.19
N ASN A 106 -9.69 25.60 6.81
CA ASN A 106 -9.20 26.80 7.48
C ASN A 106 -7.67 26.75 7.70
N TRP A 107 -6.95 26.40 6.63
CA TRP A 107 -5.52 26.17 6.65
C TRP A 107 -4.74 27.38 6.15
N THR A 108 -3.53 27.54 6.68
CA THR A 108 -2.54 28.46 6.13
C THR A 108 -1.82 27.84 4.94
N GLU A 109 -1.23 28.70 4.10
CA GLU A 109 -0.31 28.30 3.03
C GLU A 109 0.81 27.37 3.53
N SER A 110 1.33 27.61 4.74
CA SER A 110 2.38 26.76 5.33
C SER A 110 1.88 25.36 5.71
N GLN A 111 0.62 25.23 6.15
CA GLN A 111 0.00 23.93 6.43
C GLN A 111 -0.28 23.15 5.13
N PHE A 112 -0.75 23.84 4.09
CA PHE A 112 -0.94 23.24 2.77
C PHE A 112 0.39 22.77 2.17
N ALA A 113 1.42 23.61 2.17
CA ALA A 113 2.76 23.24 1.68
C ALA A 113 3.36 22.04 2.47
N TYR A 114 3.07 21.95 3.77
CA TYR A 114 3.47 20.80 4.58
C TYR A 114 2.75 19.51 4.15
N MET A 115 1.45 19.59 3.84
CA MET A 115 0.67 18.48 3.30
C MET A 115 1.20 18.04 1.92
N GLU A 116 1.44 18.98 1.00
CA GLU A 116 2.01 18.69 -0.32
C GLU A 116 3.36 17.98 -0.22
N ARG A 117 4.21 18.41 0.72
CA ARG A 117 5.48 17.74 0.97
C ARG A 117 5.27 16.28 1.39
N LEU A 118 4.29 16.00 2.26
CA LEU A 118 3.97 14.63 2.66
C LEU A 118 3.40 13.80 1.50
N VAL A 119 2.57 14.38 0.63
CA VAL A 119 2.09 13.72 -0.58
C VAL A 119 3.26 13.37 -1.50
N ASN A 120 4.18 14.31 -1.73
CA ASN A 120 5.37 14.08 -2.55
C ASN A 120 6.31 13.02 -1.95
N GLU A 121 6.50 13.02 -0.64
CA GLU A 121 7.25 11.96 0.05
C GLU A 121 6.63 10.57 -0.18
N ASN A 122 5.30 10.44 -0.10
CA ASN A 122 4.61 9.19 -0.39
C ASN A 122 4.71 8.81 -1.88
N SER A 123 4.59 9.77 -2.79
CA SER A 123 4.78 9.57 -4.24
C SER A 123 6.17 8.98 -4.55
N ASN A 124 7.22 9.51 -3.90
CA ASN A 124 8.58 9.00 -4.06
C ASN A 124 8.74 7.57 -3.53
N LEU A 125 8.08 7.22 -2.42
CA LEU A 125 8.08 5.85 -1.90
C LEU A 125 7.33 4.89 -2.84
N TRP A 126 6.20 5.31 -3.40
CA TRP A 126 5.47 4.53 -4.40
C TRP A 126 6.32 4.28 -5.65
N ARG A 127 7.00 5.31 -6.17
CA ARG A 127 7.94 5.16 -7.30
C ARG A 127 9.06 4.16 -6.99
N ALA A 128 9.62 4.23 -5.77
CA ALA A 128 10.65 3.28 -5.35
C ALA A 128 10.11 1.85 -5.26
N LEU A 129 8.90 1.66 -4.72
CA LEU A 129 8.24 0.36 -4.64
C LEU A 129 8.00 -0.21 -6.03
N ASN A 130 7.43 0.60 -6.93
CA ASN A 130 7.14 0.20 -8.30
C ASN A 130 8.41 -0.21 -9.06
N LYS A 131 9.50 0.55 -8.89
CA LYS A 131 10.79 0.19 -9.48
C LYS A 131 11.30 -1.17 -8.97
N LYS A 132 11.19 -1.43 -7.66
CA LYS A 132 11.59 -2.73 -7.08
C LYS A 132 10.69 -3.87 -7.56
N TYR A 133 9.40 -3.63 -7.69
CA TYR A 133 8.45 -4.59 -8.22
C TYR A 133 8.81 -5.00 -9.66
N ILE A 134 9.01 -4.01 -10.54
CA ILE A 134 9.38 -4.27 -11.95
C ILE A 134 10.71 -5.04 -12.06
N LEU A 135 11.73 -4.66 -11.27
CA LEU A 135 13.03 -5.31 -11.31
C LEU A 135 13.01 -6.76 -10.79
N ASN A 136 12.12 -7.06 -9.84
CA ASN A 136 12.04 -8.36 -9.18
C ASN A 136 10.71 -9.07 -9.45
N HIS A 137 9.99 -8.74 -10.53
CA HIS A 137 8.66 -9.28 -10.82
C HIS A 137 8.63 -10.81 -10.74
N HIS A 138 9.65 -11.49 -11.27
CA HIS A 138 9.71 -12.95 -11.27
C HIS A 138 9.71 -13.53 -9.85
N TRP A 139 10.37 -12.86 -8.90
CA TRP A 139 10.37 -13.25 -7.49
C TRP A 139 8.98 -13.08 -6.87
N PHE A 140 8.29 -11.98 -7.16
CA PHE A 140 6.93 -11.77 -6.66
C PHE A 140 5.93 -12.81 -7.22
N ASP A 141 6.06 -13.19 -8.50
CA ASP A 141 5.21 -14.21 -9.11
C ASP A 141 5.43 -15.60 -8.51
N GLU A 142 6.68 -15.97 -8.22
CA GLU A 142 7.04 -17.27 -7.64
C GLU A 142 6.42 -17.49 -6.25
N PHE A 143 6.31 -16.41 -5.46
CA PHE A 143 5.89 -16.49 -4.06
C PHE A 143 4.47 -15.99 -3.79
N SER A 144 3.70 -15.61 -4.80
CA SER A 144 2.30 -15.21 -4.60
C SER A 144 1.42 -16.40 -4.24
N THR A 145 0.54 -16.21 -3.25
CA THR A 145 -0.37 -17.28 -2.80
C THR A 145 -1.72 -17.25 -3.52
N THR A 146 -1.96 -16.24 -4.37
CA THR A 146 -3.15 -16.12 -5.22
C THR A 146 -2.89 -16.74 -6.61
N GLU A 147 -3.01 -18.07 -6.68
CA GLU A 147 -3.01 -19.00 -7.83
C GLU A 147 -2.66 -18.51 -9.26
N SER A 148 -1.59 -19.10 -9.80
CA SER A 148 -1.54 -19.65 -11.17
C SER A 148 -0.90 -21.04 -11.14
N THR A 149 -1.57 -21.95 -10.42
CA THR A 149 -1.42 -23.40 -10.53
C THR A 149 -2.22 -23.97 -11.71
N ASP A 150 -2.58 -23.14 -12.70
CA ASP A 150 -3.52 -23.47 -13.78
C ASP A 150 -2.87 -23.62 -15.16
N ARG A 151 -1.53 -23.71 -15.25
CA ARG A 151 -0.80 -23.81 -16.53
C ARG A 151 0.02 -25.07 -16.75
N THR A 152 -0.15 -26.10 -15.92
CA THR A 152 0.56 -27.37 -16.14
C THR A 152 -0.36 -28.55 -15.85
N ARG A 153 -1.19 -29.00 -16.83
CA ARG A 153 -1.63 -30.42 -17.01
C ARG A 153 -2.73 -30.75 -18.04
N LEU A 154 -3.01 -29.91 -19.04
CA LEU A 154 -3.87 -30.34 -20.16
C LEU A 154 -3.24 -29.94 -21.49
N TYR A 155 -2.23 -30.69 -21.93
CA TYR A 155 -1.86 -30.96 -23.34
C TYR A 155 -0.60 -31.84 -23.33
N VAL A 156 -0.72 -33.02 -22.72
CA VAL A 156 0.10 -34.18 -23.07
C VAL A 156 -0.88 -35.33 -23.20
N SER A 157 -0.82 -36.03 -24.34
CA SER A 157 -1.59 -37.22 -24.73
C SER A 157 -3.03 -36.96 -25.19
N ASP A 158 -3.17 -36.74 -26.49
CA ASP A 158 -4.00 -37.64 -27.31
C ASP A 158 -3.30 -37.80 -28.67
N GLU A 159 -2.32 -38.70 -28.68
CA GLU A 159 -2.02 -39.48 -29.88
C GLU A 159 -3.08 -40.58 -29.96
N SER A 160 -3.89 -40.56 -31.01
CA SER A 160 -4.54 -41.73 -31.64
C SER A 160 -5.04 -41.35 -33.03
#